data_AF-A0A1T5D2N1-F1
#
_entry.id   AF-A0A1T5D2N1-F1
#
_cell.length_a   1.000
_cell.length_b   1.000
_cell.length_c   1.000
_cell.angle_alpha   90.00
_cell.angle_beta   90.00
_cell.angle_gamma   90.00
#
_symmetry.space_group_name_H-M   'P 1'
#
loop_
_entity.id
_entity.type
_entity.pdbx_description
1 polymer ?
#
loop_
_entity_poly.entity_id
_entity_poly.type
_entity_poly.pdbx_seq_one_letter_code
_entity_poly.pdbx_strand_id
1 'polypeptide(L)'
;MADKRIQQKNYILLFIVSIIIFIIFRFPYREFIYENNIYDLYIADVAPNFWAVAMYFFFKKSFKKSPSNIRLALGSLLGLVVYEIWIQKYIYNAIFDYRDIIASLVAAILTYFLCEYLDKKLHKTNV
;
A
#
# COMPACT_ATOMS: atom_id res chain seq x y z
N MET A 1 8.58 -3.29 -26.71
CA MET A 1 7.63 -4.34 -26.22
C MET A 1 8.21 -5.14 -25.06
N ALA A 2 9.52 -5.39 -25.04
CA ALA A 2 10.21 -6.04 -23.92
C ALA A 2 10.20 -5.17 -22.63
N ASP A 3 10.35 -3.86 -22.78
CA ASP A 3 10.47 -2.87 -21.70
C ASP A 3 9.24 -2.85 -20.80
N LYS A 4 8.06 -2.88 -21.44
CA LYS A 4 6.79 -2.92 -20.74
C LYS A 4 6.61 -4.23 -19.95
N ARG A 5 7.15 -5.35 -20.45
CA ARG A 5 7.12 -6.63 -19.72
C ARG A 5 8.06 -6.62 -18.52
N ILE A 6 9.25 -6.00 -18.63
CA ILE A 6 10.19 -5.86 -17.51
C ILE A 6 9.59 -4.98 -16.41
N GLN A 7 9.00 -3.85 -16.79
CA GLN A 7 8.30 -2.97 -15.85
C GLN A 7 7.17 -3.72 -15.11
N GLN A 8 6.36 -4.50 -15.83
CA GLN A 8 5.30 -5.30 -15.23
C GLN A 8 5.85 -6.35 -14.26
N LYS A 9 6.92 -7.07 -14.61
CA LYS A 9 7.56 -8.05 -13.73
C LYS A 9 8.03 -7.41 -12.42
N ASN A 10 8.64 -6.22 -12.50
CA ASN A 10 9.08 -5.49 -11.30
C ASN A 10 7.90 -5.11 -10.40
N TYR A 11 6.79 -4.62 -10.98
CA TYR A 11 5.60 -4.31 -10.20
C TYR A 11 4.89 -5.54 -9.64
N ILE A 12 4.90 -6.68 -10.35
CA ILE A 12 4.41 -7.96 -9.82
C ILE A 12 5.25 -8.40 -8.61
N LEU A 13 6.57 -8.28 -8.70
CA LEU A 13 7.45 -8.61 -7.58
C LEU A 13 7.18 -7.71 -6.38
N LEU A 14 7.11 -6.39 -6.59
CA LEU A 14 6.78 -5.43 -5.52
C LEU A 14 5.41 -5.69 -4.90
N PHE A 15 4.42 -6.08 -5.71
CA PHE A 15 3.09 -6.47 -5.25
C PHE A 15 3.16 -7.72 -4.36
N ILE A 16 3.86 -8.78 -4.79
CA ILE A 16 4.02 -10.02 -4.02
C ILE A 16 4.73 -9.75 -2.70
N VAL A 17 5.83 -8.98 -2.72
CA VAL A 17 6.55 -8.60 -1.50
C VAL A 17 5.63 -7.80 -0.56
N SER A 18 4.84 -6.87 -1.08
CA SER A 18 3.91 -6.08 -0.27
C SER A 18 2.81 -6.93 0.35
N ILE A 19 2.30 -7.96 -0.36
CA ILE A 19 1.35 -8.92 0.22
C ILE A 19 1.98 -9.68 1.38
N ILE A 20 3.18 -10.21 1.20
CA ILE A 20 3.87 -10.99 2.24
C ILE A 20 4.06 -10.12 3.48
N ILE A 21 4.54 -8.89 3.30
CA ILE A 21 4.74 -7.94 4.40
C ILE A 21 3.39 -7.60 5.06
N PHE A 22 2.35 -7.31 4.27
CA PHE A 22 1.01 -7.04 4.80
C PHE A 22 0.52 -8.19 5.70
N ILE A 23 0.64 -9.44 5.24
CA ILE A 23 0.20 -10.62 6.00
C ILE A 23 0.99 -10.75 7.30
N ILE A 24 2.31 -10.58 7.26
CA ILE A 24 3.17 -10.64 8.45
C ILE A 24 2.76 -9.56 9.46
N PHE A 25 2.58 -8.32 9.03
CA PHE A 25 2.19 -7.22 9.92
C PHE A 25 0.77 -7.36 10.45
N ARG A 26 -0.16 -7.89 9.65
CA ARG A 26 -1.57 -8.00 10.01
C ARG A 26 -1.85 -9.12 11.02
N PHE A 27 -1.17 -10.25 10.88
CA PHE A 27 -1.45 -11.44 11.71
C PHE A 27 -0.35 -11.65 12.75
N PRO A 28 0.78 -12.33 12.46
CA PRO A 28 1.70 -12.76 13.52
C PRO A 28 2.37 -11.59 14.25
N TYR A 29 2.72 -10.50 13.57
CA TYR A 29 3.38 -9.37 14.20
C TYR A 29 2.45 -8.62 15.15
N ARG A 30 1.25 -8.25 14.67
CA ARG A 30 0.26 -7.53 15.48
C ARG A 30 -0.15 -8.36 16.70
N GLU A 31 -0.43 -9.65 16.51
CA GLU A 31 -0.75 -10.56 17.62
C GLU A 31 0.40 -10.60 18.64
N PHE A 32 1.64 -10.78 18.19
CA PHE A 32 2.81 -10.80 19.07
C PHE A 32 2.96 -9.50 19.88
N ILE A 33 2.80 -8.34 19.25
CA ILE A 33 2.92 -7.04 19.93
C ILE A 33 1.84 -6.88 21.01
N TYR A 34 0.59 -7.22 20.70
CA TYR A 34 -0.52 -7.09 21.64
C TYR A 34 -0.44 -8.10 22.78
N GLU A 35 -0.11 -9.37 22.50
CA GLU A 35 0.01 -10.42 23.52
C GLU A 35 1.15 -10.16 24.51
N ASN A 36 2.24 -9.56 24.05
CA ASN A 36 3.40 -9.26 24.88
C ASN A 36 3.38 -7.83 25.47
N ASN A 37 2.31 -7.05 25.23
CA ASN A 37 2.19 -5.65 25.67
C ASN A 37 3.39 -4.78 25.29
N ILE A 38 3.95 -5.00 24.10
CA ILE A 38 5.11 -4.25 23.60
C ILE A 38 4.65 -2.93 23.03
N TYR A 39 5.29 -1.82 23.42
CA TYR A 39 5.06 -0.53 22.78
C TYR A 39 5.96 -0.36 21.57
N ASP A 40 5.42 -0.59 20.37
CA ASP A 40 6.14 -0.55 19.09
C ASP A 40 5.92 0.74 18.30
N LEU A 41 5.58 1.84 18.99
CA LEU A 41 5.21 3.12 18.38
C LEU A 41 4.00 3.00 17.43
N TYR A 42 3.08 2.08 17.72
CA TYR A 42 1.85 1.84 16.95
C TYR A 42 2.07 1.26 15.55
N ILE A 43 3.25 0.71 15.27
CA ILE A 43 3.54 0.09 13.97
C ILE A 43 2.55 -1.05 13.69
N ALA A 44 2.26 -1.88 14.68
CA ALA A 44 1.28 -2.95 14.60
C ALA A 44 -0.10 -2.45 14.18
N ASP A 45 -0.50 -1.25 14.64
CA ASP A 45 -1.80 -0.65 14.34
C ASP A 45 -1.87 -0.13 12.90
N VAL A 46 -0.81 0.53 12.41
CA VAL A 46 -0.88 1.26 11.14
C VAL A 46 -0.28 0.54 9.93
N ALA A 47 0.63 -0.42 10.15
CA ALA A 47 1.34 -1.10 9.07
C ALA A 47 0.42 -1.80 8.07
N PRO A 48 -0.68 -2.48 8.47
CA PRO A 48 -1.59 -3.09 7.49
C PRO A 48 -2.18 -2.07 6.50
N ASN A 49 -2.62 -0.90 6.97
CA ASN A 49 -3.22 0.11 6.10
C ASN A 49 -2.16 0.74 5.18
N PHE A 50 -0.94 0.94 5.68
CA PHE A 50 0.18 1.38 4.86
C PHE A 50 0.45 0.40 3.70
N TRP A 51 0.61 -0.89 4.02
CA TRP A 51 0.91 -1.91 3.01
C TRP A 51 -0.28 -2.21 2.09
N ALA A 52 -1.51 -1.99 2.54
CA ALA A 52 -2.70 -2.09 1.68
C ALA A 52 -2.68 -1.05 0.54
N VAL A 53 -2.26 0.19 0.81
CA VAL A 53 -2.06 1.21 -0.24
C VAL A 53 -0.99 0.76 -1.22
N ALA A 54 0.19 0.37 -0.72
CA ALA A 54 1.31 -0.05 -1.54
C ALA A 54 0.94 -1.26 -2.42
N MET A 55 0.28 -2.25 -1.84
CA MET A 55 -0.26 -3.43 -2.51
C MET A 55 -1.21 -3.04 -3.64
N TYR A 56 -2.22 -2.18 -3.38
CA TYR A 56 -3.14 -1.72 -4.42
C TYR A 56 -2.42 -1.00 -5.57
N PHE A 57 -1.45 -0.16 -5.24
CA PHE A 57 -0.64 0.56 -6.21
C PHE A 57 0.12 -0.37 -7.15
N PHE A 58 0.90 -1.28 -6.59
CA PHE A 58 1.75 -2.19 -7.36
C PHE A 58 0.91 -3.17 -8.16
N PHE A 59 -0.21 -3.63 -7.60
CA PHE A 59 -1.19 -4.41 -8.34
C PHE A 59 -1.67 -3.66 -9.57
N LYS A 60 -2.14 -2.41 -9.42
CA LYS A 60 -2.62 -1.62 -10.57
C LYS A 60 -1.52 -1.29 -11.58
N LYS A 61 -0.28 -1.07 -11.13
CA LYS A 61 0.87 -0.83 -12.01
C LYS A 61 1.34 -2.07 -12.76
N SER A 62 1.05 -3.28 -12.27
CA SER A 62 1.34 -4.54 -12.98
C SER A 62 0.55 -4.71 -14.29
N PHE A 63 -0.57 -4.02 -14.45
CA PHE A 63 -1.39 -4.11 -15.66
C PHE A 63 -0.80 -3.30 -16.82
N LYS A 64 -1.04 -3.79 -18.06
CA LYS A 64 -0.52 -3.15 -19.28
C LYS A 64 -1.05 -1.72 -19.48
N LYS A 65 -2.27 -1.46 -19.02
CA LYS A 65 -2.91 -0.14 -19.02
C LYS A 65 -3.11 0.27 -17.55
N SER A 66 -2.07 0.80 -16.94
CA SER A 66 -2.15 1.33 -15.58
C SER A 66 -2.57 2.81 -15.59
N PRO A 67 -3.37 3.25 -14.60
CA PRO A 67 -3.66 4.68 -14.41
C PRO A 67 -2.38 5.48 -14.10
N SER A 68 -2.47 6.81 -14.19
CA SER A 68 -1.37 7.67 -13.73
C SER A 68 -1.12 7.50 -12.23
N ASN A 69 0.12 7.67 -11.80
CA ASN A 69 0.51 7.50 -10.40
C ASN A 69 -0.29 8.41 -9.47
N ILE A 70 -0.62 9.64 -9.88
CA ILE A 70 -1.46 10.56 -9.10
C ILE A 70 -2.90 10.04 -8.92
N ARG A 71 -3.50 9.43 -9.96
CA ARG A 71 -4.84 8.82 -9.86
C ARG A 71 -4.84 7.63 -8.94
N LEU A 72 -3.75 6.85 -8.94
CA LEU A 72 -3.58 5.74 -8.00
C LEU A 72 -3.45 6.25 -6.56
N ALA A 73 -2.67 7.30 -6.30
CA ALA A 73 -2.51 7.92 -4.97
C ALA A 73 -3.82 8.43 -4.40
N LEU A 74 -4.55 9.22 -5.18
CA LEU A 74 -5.83 9.75 -4.76
C LEU A 74 -6.87 8.64 -4.63
N GLY A 75 -6.91 7.70 -5.57
CA GLY A 75 -7.86 6.59 -5.56
C GLY A 75 -7.66 5.64 -4.38
N SER A 76 -6.42 5.28 -4.04
CA SER A 76 -6.12 4.43 -2.89
C SER A 76 -6.42 5.13 -1.56
N LEU A 77 -6.06 6.42 -1.44
CA LEU A 77 -6.34 7.20 -0.25
C LEU A 77 -7.85 7.36 -0.02
N LEU A 78 -8.59 7.77 -1.06
CA LEU A 78 -10.05 7.90 -0.99
C LEU A 78 -10.71 6.57 -0.67
N GLY A 79 -10.28 5.48 -1.29
CA GLY A 79 -10.80 4.14 -1.02
C GLY A 79 -10.64 3.73 0.44
N LEU A 80 -9.46 3.97 1.03
CA LEU A 80 -9.22 3.64 2.44
C LEU A 80 -9.92 4.59 3.40
N VAL A 81 -9.98 5.90 3.11
CA VAL A 81 -10.75 6.84 3.94
C VAL A 81 -12.24 6.44 3.95
N VAL A 82 -12.80 6.06 2.81
CA VAL A 82 -14.17 5.54 2.74
C VAL A 82 -14.30 4.23 3.52
N TYR A 83 -13.33 3.32 3.40
CA TYR A 83 -13.32 2.08 4.17
C TYR A 83 -13.33 2.33 5.69
N GLU A 84 -12.47 3.21 6.18
CA GLU A 84 -12.36 3.55 7.60
C GLU A 84 -13.63 4.26 8.13
N ILE A 85 -14.14 5.26 7.40
CA ILE A 85 -15.27 6.06 7.87
C ILE A 85 -16.59 5.31 7.75
N TRP A 86 -16.78 4.54 6.67
CA TRP A 86 -18.07 3.93 6.36
C TRP A 86 -18.08 2.43 6.61
N ILE A 87 -17.12 1.68 6.07
CA ILE A 87 -17.16 0.21 6.13
C ILE A 87 -16.87 -0.28 7.55
N GLN A 88 -15.77 0.18 8.16
CA GLN A 88 -15.44 -0.23 9.53
C GLN A 88 -16.54 0.15 10.53
N LYS A 89 -17.01 1.40 10.46
CA LYS A 89 -18.00 1.93 11.38
C LYS A 89 -19.38 1.28 11.25
N TYR A 90 -19.90 1.12 10.03
CA TYR A 90 -21.29 0.67 9.83
C TYR A 90 -21.43 -0.83 9.57
N ILE A 91 -20.37 -1.53 9.14
CA ILE A 91 -20.43 -2.97 8.84
C ILE A 91 -19.81 -3.79 9.97
N TYR A 92 -18.63 -3.39 10.43
CA TYR A 92 -17.87 -4.18 11.42
C TYR A 92 -18.02 -3.68 12.86
N ASN A 93 -18.76 -2.60 13.09
CA ASN A 93 -18.85 -1.88 14.38
C ASN A 93 -17.46 -1.61 15.00
N ALA A 94 -16.46 -1.43 14.15
CA ALA A 94 -15.10 -1.14 14.57
C ALA A 94 -14.92 0.37 14.80
N ILE A 95 -14.01 0.72 15.70
CA ILE A 95 -13.72 2.12 16.04
C ILE A 95 -12.86 2.71 14.93
N PHE A 96 -13.32 3.83 14.40
CA PHE A 96 -12.55 4.67 13.48
C PHE A 96 -11.17 5.01 14.07
N ASP A 97 -10.09 4.70 13.35
CA ASP A 97 -8.74 5.09 13.73
C ASP A 97 -8.18 6.15 12.75
N TYR A 98 -7.95 7.37 13.25
CA TYR A 98 -7.35 8.44 12.47
C TYR A 98 -5.89 8.15 12.08
N ARG A 99 -5.20 7.28 12.82
CA ARG A 99 -3.82 6.87 12.54
C ARG A 99 -3.76 6.05 11.26
N ASP A 100 -4.77 5.25 11.00
CA ASP A 100 -4.91 4.48 9.76
C ASP A 100 -5.09 5.38 8.53
N ILE A 101 -5.78 6.51 8.67
CA ILE A 101 -5.88 7.54 7.63
C ILE A 101 -4.51 8.19 7.38
N ILE A 102 -3.80 8.58 8.45
CA ILE A 102 -2.47 9.18 8.34
C ILE A 102 -1.51 8.19 7.67
N ALA A 103 -1.53 6.93 8.08
CA ALA A 103 -0.71 5.88 7.50
C ALA A 103 -1.01 5.66 6.02
N SER A 104 -2.28 5.67 5.64
CA SER A 104 -2.71 5.57 4.24
C SER A 104 -2.24 6.76 3.41
N LEU A 105 -2.28 7.98 3.97
CA LEU A 105 -1.77 9.18 3.32
C LEU A 105 -0.27 9.11 3.10
N VAL A 106 0.50 8.77 4.14
CA VAL A 106 1.96 8.61 4.05
C VAL A 106 2.32 7.53 3.04
N ALA A 107 1.62 6.39 3.06
CA ALA A 107 1.81 5.32 2.09
C ALA A 107 1.54 5.77 0.65
N ALA A 108 0.46 6.52 0.41
CA ALA A 108 0.13 7.02 -0.92
C ALA A 108 1.22 7.95 -1.45
N ILE A 109 1.74 8.85 -0.60
CA ILE A 109 2.82 9.78 -0.96
C ILE A 109 4.12 9.02 -1.28
N LEU A 110 4.56 8.13 -0.37
CA LEU A 110 5.80 7.38 -0.55
C LEU A 110 5.74 6.44 -1.75
N THR A 111 4.62 5.75 -1.92
CA THR A 111 4.43 4.82 -3.06
C THR A 111 4.35 5.58 -4.38
N TYR A 112 3.73 6.76 -4.39
CA TYR A 112 3.73 7.66 -5.55
C TYR A 112 5.16 8.00 -5.99
N PHE A 113 5.98 8.52 -5.07
CA PHE A 113 7.36 8.91 -5.39
C PHE A 113 8.22 7.72 -5.81
N LEU A 114 8.06 6.57 -5.16
CA LEU A 114 8.73 5.34 -5.56
C LEU A 114 8.36 4.92 -6.98
N CYS A 115 7.07 4.95 -7.33
CA CYS A 115 6.61 4.62 -8.67
C CYS A 115 7.13 5.60 -9.72
N GLU A 116 7.10 6.92 -9.44
CA GLU A 116 7.67 7.94 -10.31
C GLU A 116 9.16 7.73 -10.57
N TYR A 117 9.92 7.40 -9.52
CA TYR A 117 11.34 7.10 -9.65
C TYR A 117 11.59 5.85 -10.50
N LEU A 118 10.86 4.76 -10.25
CA LEU A 118 10.99 3.51 -10.99
C LEU A 118 10.60 3.67 -12.47
N ASP A 119 9.50 4.37 -12.74
CA ASP A 119 9.04 4.66 -14.11
C ASP A 119 10.12 5.45 -14.89
N LYS A 120 10.71 6.49 -14.27
CA LYS A 120 11.77 7.30 -14.89
C LYS A 120 13.06 6.52 -15.08
N LYS A 121 13.48 5.73 -14.09
CA LYS A 121 14.70 4.91 -14.16
C LYS A 121 14.61 3.89 -15.30
N LEU A 122 13.47 3.21 -15.42
CA LEU A 122 13.22 2.24 -16.49
C LEU A 122 13.15 2.91 -17.87
N HIS A 123 12.71 4.18 -17.96
CA HIS A 123 12.79 4.91 -19.22
C HIS A 123 14.24 5.29 -19.59
N LYS A 124 15.09 5.64 -18.61
CA LYS A 124 16.49 6.03 -18.86
C LYS A 124 17.42 4.87 -19.23
N THR A 125 17.22 3.68 -18.66
CA THR A 125 18.06 2.50 -18.97
C THR A 125 17.87 2.00 -20.41
N ASN A 126 16.81 2.45 -21.10
CA ASN A 126 16.43 1.96 -22.42
C ASN A 126 16.58 3.01 -23.55
N VAL A 127 17.25 4.13 -23.27
CA VAL A 127 17.75 5.11 -24.26
C VAL A 127 19.26 4.94 -24.36
#